data_AF-M2YBM1-F1
#
_entry.id   AF-M2YBM1-F1
#
_cell.length_a   1.000
_cell.length_b   1.000
_cell.length_c   1.000
_cell.angle_alpha   90.00
_cell.angle_beta   90.00
_cell.angle_gamma   90.00
#
_symmetry.space_group_name_H-M   'P 1'
#
loop_
_entity.id
_entity.type
_entity.pdbx_description
1 polymer ?
#
loop_
_entity_poly.entity_id
_entity_poly.type
_entity_poly.pdbx_seq_one_letter_code
_entity_poly.pdbx_strand_id
1 'polypeptide(L)'
;MLCEALARYTVATALVNGPALLVPGGGGLVPNPALKVQADSERTFLTFAARFGLTPSDRQAIKAEVSADGGTSGDAGRLLS
;
A
#
# COMPACT_ATOMS: atom_id res chain seq x y z
N MET A 1 9.55 6.94 -8.74
CA MET A 1 9.37 6.01 -7.60
C MET A 1 8.27 4.99 -7.85
N LEU A 2 6.99 5.35 -8.04
CA LEU A 2 5.89 4.38 -8.22
C LEU A 2 6.04 3.50 -9.47
N CYS A 3 6.28 4.09 -10.66
CA CYS A 3 6.45 3.31 -11.90
C CYS A 3 7.65 2.35 -11.83
N GLU A 4 8.67 2.74 -11.07
CA GLU A 4 9.86 1.92 -10.86
C GLU A 4 9.59 0.77 -9.88
N ALA A 5 8.81 1.02 -8.83
CA ALA A 5 8.28 -0.03 -7.96
C ALA A 5 7.42 -1.03 -8.74
N LEU A 6 6.61 -0.56 -9.70
CA LEU A 6 5.83 -1.42 -10.60
C LEU A 6 6.74 -2.35 -11.40
N ALA A 7 7.73 -1.76 -12.07
CA ALA A 7 8.65 -2.50 -12.90
C ALA A 7 9.45 -3.53 -12.10
N ARG A 8 9.89 -3.18 -10.87
CA ARG A 8 10.56 -4.13 -9.97
C ARG A 8 9.62 -5.25 -9.50
N TYR A 9 8.37 -4.91 -9.20
CA TYR A 9 7.37 -5.88 -8.78
C TYR A 9 7.08 -6.91 -9.87
N THR A 10 6.89 -6.48 -11.12
CA THR A 10 6.60 -7.40 -12.23
C THR A 10 7.76 -8.35 -12.51
N VAL A 11 9.00 -7.84 -12.50
CA VAL A 11 10.21 -8.66 -12.65
C VAL A 11 10.37 -9.64 -11.49
N ALA A 12 10.22 -9.17 -10.24
CA ALA A 12 10.32 -10.03 -9.06
C ALA A 12 9.24 -11.13 -9.06
N THR A 13 8.01 -10.80 -9.44
CA THR A 13 6.90 -11.76 -9.55
C THR A 13 7.19 -12.85 -10.57
N ALA A 14 7.76 -12.50 -11.73
CA ALA A 14 8.19 -13.49 -12.73
C ALA A 14 9.28 -14.43 -12.16
N LEU A 15 10.22 -13.88 -11.39
CA LEU A 15 11.30 -14.61 -10.70
C LEU A 15 10.86 -15.38 -9.45
N VAL A 16 9.63 -15.20 -8.97
CA VAL A 16 9.05 -16.01 -7.87
C VAL A 16 8.15 -17.10 -8.43
N ASN A 17 7.47 -16.84 -9.56
CA ASN A 17 6.60 -17.81 -10.20
C ASN A 17 7.35 -18.86 -11.05
N GLY A 18 8.56 -18.55 -11.51
CA GLY A 18 9.41 -19.48 -12.25
C GLY A 18 10.34 -20.31 -11.33
N PRO A 19 11.36 -19.66 -10.71
CA PRO A 19 12.19 -20.28 -9.67
C PRO A 19 11.36 -20.62 -8.42
N ALA A 20 11.62 -21.77 -7.81
CA ALA A 20 11.02 -22.12 -6.52
C ALA A 20 11.27 -21.03 -5.46
N LEU A 21 10.42 -21.00 -4.42
CA LEU A 21 10.55 -20.05 -3.29
C LEU A 21 11.93 -20.11 -2.60
N LEU A 22 12.64 -21.21 -2.80
CA LEU A 22 14.00 -21.43 -2.34
C LEU A 22 14.95 -21.58 -3.52
N VAL A 23 16.11 -20.95 -3.44
CA VAL A 23 17.18 -20.99 -4.44
C VAL A 23 18.48 -21.54 -3.83
N PRO A 24 19.36 -22.19 -4.61
CA PRO A 24 20.67 -22.60 -4.11
C PRO A 24 21.51 -21.39 -3.68
N GLY A 25 22.08 -21.47 -2.48
CA GLY A 25 23.03 -20.51 -1.92
C GLY A 25 24.27 -21.21 -1.34
N GLY A 26 25.20 -20.43 -0.80
CA GLY A 26 26.54 -20.90 -0.40
C GLY A 26 26.61 -22.01 0.66
N GLY A 27 25.49 -22.41 1.26
CA GLY A 27 25.41 -23.49 2.25
C GLY A 27 24.13 -24.33 2.20
N GLY A 28 23.37 -24.26 1.10
CA GLY A 28 22.08 -24.95 0.97
C GLY A 28 21.02 -24.10 0.29
N LEU A 29 19.76 -24.46 0.48
CA LEU A 29 18.63 -23.71 -0.06
C LEU A 29 18.35 -22.47 0.80
N VAL A 30 18.30 -21.30 0.18
CA VAL A 30 17.99 -20.02 0.84
C VAL A 30 16.74 -19.40 0.22
N PRO A 31 16.02 -18.51 0.95
CA PRO A 31 14.89 -17.79 0.39
C PRO A 31 15.27 -17.01 -0.86
N ASN A 32 14.43 -17.08 -1.89
CA ASN A 32 14.63 -16.33 -3.12
C ASN A 32 14.65 -14.81 -2.82
N PRO A 33 15.72 -14.07 -3.13
CA PRO A 33 15.81 -12.64 -2.85
C PRO A 33 14.74 -11.82 -3.60
N ALA A 34 14.18 -12.36 -4.70
CA ALA A 34 13.06 -11.74 -5.40
C ALA A 34 11.83 -11.56 -4.49
N LEU A 35 11.65 -12.42 -3.48
CA LEU A 35 10.57 -12.28 -2.49
C LEU A 35 10.68 -10.98 -1.69
N LYS A 36 11.92 -10.59 -1.33
CA LYS A 36 12.16 -9.33 -0.62
C LYS A 36 11.88 -8.13 -1.52
N VAL A 37 12.35 -8.18 -2.77
CA VAL A 37 12.11 -7.12 -3.76
C VAL A 37 10.61 -6.95 -4.03
N GLN A 38 9.88 -8.05 -4.14
CA GLN A 38 8.43 -8.05 -4.32
C GLN A 38 7.74 -7.34 -3.15
N ALA A 39 8.04 -7.74 -1.91
CA ALA A 39 7.45 -7.16 -0.70
C ALA A 39 7.78 -5.66 -0.54
N ASP A 40 9.02 -5.25 -0.83
CA ASP A 40 9.44 -3.85 -0.73
C ASP A 40 8.73 -2.97 -1.79
N SER A 41 8.53 -3.50 -3.00
CA SER A 41 7.73 -2.83 -4.03
C SER A 41 6.26 -2.72 -3.65
N GLU A 42 5.63 -3.78 -3.13
CA GLU A 42 4.25 -3.75 -2.64
C GLU A 42 4.05 -2.69 -1.55
N ARG A 43 4.99 -2.62 -0.59
CA ARG A 43 4.95 -1.60 0.47
C ARG A 43 5.01 -0.19 -0.09
N THR A 44 5.80 0.03 -1.15
CA THR A 44 5.87 1.32 -1.84
C THR A 44 4.52 1.67 -2.49
N PHE A 45 3.87 0.69 -3.13
CA PHE A 45 2.53 0.87 -3.69
C PHE A 45 1.49 1.21 -2.63
N LEU A 46 1.46 0.47 -1.53
CA LEU A 46 0.51 0.72 -0.44
C LEU A 46 0.72 2.10 0.20
N THR A 47 1.98 2.50 0.38
CA THR A 47 2.30 3.84 0.91
C THR A 47 1.81 4.95 -0.02
N PHE A 48 1.97 4.78 -1.34
CA PHE A 48 1.43 5.71 -2.32
C PHE A 48 -0.10 5.68 -2.32
N ALA A 49 -0.71 4.49 -2.34
CA ALA A 49 -2.16 4.27 -2.35
C ALA A 49 -2.85 4.95 -1.15
N ALA A 50 -2.21 4.92 0.02
CA ALA A 50 -2.71 5.55 1.22
C ALA A 50 -2.89 7.05 1.10
N ARG A 51 -2.00 7.74 0.37
CA ARG A 51 -2.09 9.17 0.15
C ARG A 51 -3.30 9.59 -0.70
N PHE A 52 -3.89 8.66 -1.44
CA PHE A 52 -4.99 8.93 -2.37
C PHE A 52 -6.28 8.16 -2.05
N GLY A 53 -6.35 7.46 -0.92
CA GLY A 53 -7.54 6.68 -0.56
C GLY A 53 -7.80 5.51 -1.53
N LEU A 54 -6.76 4.94 -2.12
CA LEU A 54 -6.94 3.88 -3.12
C LEU A 54 -7.27 2.52 -2.46
N THR A 55 -6.92 2.31 -1.20
CA THR A 55 -7.35 1.11 -0.45
C THR A 55 -8.61 1.37 0.38
N PRO A 56 -9.44 0.33 0.67
CA PRO A 56 -10.61 0.48 1.52
C PRO A 56 -10.30 1.06 2.91
N SER A 57 -9.17 0.68 3.51
CA SER A 57 -8.74 1.17 4.82
C SER A 57 -8.41 2.67 4.77
N ASP A 58 -7.73 3.12 3.72
CA ASP A 58 -7.36 4.53 3.57
C ASP A 58 -8.59 5.40 3.32
N ARG A 59 -9.59 4.91 2.57
CA ARG A 59 -10.87 5.64 2.41
C ARG A 59 -11.61 5.85 3.72
N GLN A 60 -11.55 4.87 4.63
CA GLN A 60 -12.19 4.99 5.94
C GLN A 60 -11.49 6.05 6.81
N ALA A 61 -10.15 6.11 6.76
CA ALA A 61 -9.38 7.15 7.43
C ALA A 61 -9.72 8.56 6.90
N ILE A 62 -9.79 8.72 5.57
CA ILE A 62 -10.15 10.00 4.93
C ILE A 62 -11.57 10.47 5.30
N LYS A 63 -12.52 9.54 5.37
CA LYS A 63 -13.88 9.87 5.80
C LYS A 63 -13.92 10.38 7.26
N ALA A 64 -13.08 9.83 8.13
CA ALA A 64 -13.04 10.22 9.54
C ALA A 64 -12.44 11.61 9.76
N GLU A 65 -11.37 11.96 9.04
CA GLU A 65 -10.75 13.31 9.12
C GLU A 65 -11.67 14.40 8.55
N VAL A 66 -12.38 14.16 7.44
CA VAL A 66 -13.38 15.11 6.92
C VAL A 66 -14.57 15.28 7.87
N SER A 67 -14.97 14.23 8.58
CA SER A 67 -16.07 14.31 9.55
C SER A 67 -15.66 15.00 10.86
N ALA A 68 -14.37 14.99 11.21
CA ALA A 68 -13.85 15.64 12.42
C ALA A 68 -13.80 17.18 12.28
N ASP A 69 -13.60 17.71 11.07
CA ASP A 69 -13.64 19.16 10.79
C ASP A 69 -15.07 19.68 10.47
N GLY A 70 -16.04 18.78 10.24
CA GLY A 70 -17.45 19.11 9.99
C GLY A 70 -18.32 19.31 11.25
N GLY A 71 -17.68 19.43 12.42
CA GLY A 71 -18.31 19.49 13.74
C GLY A 71 -18.93 20.84 14.15
N THR A 72 -19.13 21.80 13.23
CA THR A 72 -19.96 23.00 13.47
C THR A 72 -21.36 22.89 12.86
N SER A 73 -21.87 21.66 12.76
CA SER A 73 -23.29 21.38 12.53
C SER A 73 -24.12 21.67 13.79
N GLY A 74 -24.11 22.92 14.26
CA GLY A 74 -24.77 23.35 15.49
C GLY A 74 -25.35 24.76 15.47
N ASP A 75 -25.30 25.48 14.34
CA ASP A 75 -25.72 26.90 14.30
C ASP A 75 -26.88 27.21 13.34
N ALA A 76 -27.20 26.32 12.39
CA ALA A 76 -28.32 26.56 11.45
C ALA A 76 -29.71 26.60 12.14
N GLY A 77 -29.82 26.04 13.36
CA GLY A 77 -31.06 26.07 14.16
C GLY A 77 -31.23 27.33 15.02
N ARG A 78 -30.20 28.17 15.17
CA ARG A 78 -30.22 29.35 16.06
C ARG A 78 -30.65 30.64 15.36
N LEU A 79 -30.69 30.64 14.03
CA LEU A 79 -31.06 31.81 13.20
C LEU A 79 -32.58 31.91 12.92
N LEU A 80 -33.37 30.98 13.46
CA LEU A 80 -34.82 30.90 13.27
C LEU A 80 -35.59 30.93 14.60
N SER A 81 -34.97 31.43 15.68
CA SER A 81 -35.61 31.63 17.00
C SER A 81 -35.46 33.08 17.46
#